data_AF-A0A4Q4MMC6-F1
#
_entry.id   AF-A0A4Q4MMC6-F1
#
_cell.length_a   1.000
_cell.length_b   1.000
_cell.length_c   1.000
_cell.angle_alpha   90.00
_cell.angle_beta   90.00
_cell.angle_gamma   90.00
#
_symmetry.space_group_name_H-M   'P 1'
#
loop_
_entity.id
_entity.type
_entity.pdbx_description
1 polymer ?
#
loop_
_entity_poly.entity_id
_entity_poly.type
_entity_poly.pdbx_seq_one_letter_code
_entity_poly.pdbx_strand_id
1 'polypeptide(L)'
;MHSEQTLMNLVKQHIREWCPEDITVWMTCGQSTMPSIPIRVSEFVPEDEALLMQIQYKEGTEIRKRSPALGIQQIGLLERSTFSKYVSDIVDHHLDAFNRLCWADEEHDFPPNLFALLVTAPLRDGNETYLVRESLRLVVVTFIMGHTLTIDEGKKAETLSHMRSYNSQNANAEDYISSRLTNRQLKYCFSDLQQSILANVLGGLQKMLDSSRLHESWLVAFIIVLYISMAQEDYQQTI
;
A
#
# COMPACT_ATOMS: atom_id res chain seq x y z
N MET A 1 2.68 -9.93 -11.99
CA MET A 1 1.26 -10.04 -11.55
C MET A 1 0.46 -8.73 -11.67
N HIS A 2 1.09 -7.55 -11.86
CA HIS A 2 0.36 -6.28 -12.09
C HIS A 2 0.82 -5.63 -13.40
N SER A 3 0.20 -5.97 -14.52
CA SER A 3 0.43 -5.25 -15.78
C SER A 3 -0.79 -4.41 -16.14
N GLU A 4 -0.56 -3.26 -16.77
CA GLU A 4 -1.64 -2.40 -17.25
C GLU A 4 -2.57 -3.16 -18.19
N GLN A 5 -2.01 -4.00 -19.08
CA GLN A 5 -2.79 -4.83 -20.00
C GLN A 5 -3.72 -5.80 -19.25
N THR A 6 -3.26 -6.41 -18.16
CA THR A 6 -4.08 -7.29 -17.32
C THR A 6 -5.25 -6.52 -16.70
N LEU A 7 -5.02 -5.29 -16.22
CA LEU A 7 -6.06 -4.43 -15.67
C LEU A 7 -7.07 -3.99 -16.74
N MET A 8 -6.58 -3.59 -17.93
CA MET A 8 -7.45 -3.23 -19.05
C MET A 8 -8.33 -4.39 -19.50
N ASN A 9 -7.77 -5.59 -19.60
CA ASN A 9 -8.53 -6.79 -19.96
C ASN A 9 -9.59 -7.11 -18.92
N LEU A 10 -9.23 -7.01 -17.63
CA LEU A 10 -10.15 -7.23 -16.53
C LEU A 10 -11.32 -6.24 -16.53
N VAL A 11 -11.04 -4.95 -16.75
CA VAL A 11 -12.08 -3.92 -16.90
C VAL A 11 -12.99 -4.23 -18.07
N LYS A 12 -12.43 -4.57 -19.25
CA LYS A 12 -13.21 -4.90 -20.45
C LYS A 12 -14.10 -6.15 -20.28
N GLN A 13 -13.67 -7.10 -19.45
CA GLN A 13 -14.36 -8.38 -19.29
C GLN A 13 -15.50 -8.31 -18.27
N HIS A 14 -15.33 -7.56 -17.18
CA HIS A 14 -16.21 -7.64 -16.01
C HIS A 14 -17.01 -6.36 -15.74
N ILE A 15 -16.85 -5.31 -16.57
CA ILE A 15 -17.55 -4.04 -16.41
C ILE A 15 -18.36 -3.75 -17.67
N ARG A 16 -19.67 -3.50 -17.48
CA ARG A 16 -20.59 -3.14 -18.54
C ARG A 16 -20.51 -1.65 -18.89
N GLU A 17 -20.60 -0.81 -17.85
CA GLU A 17 -20.58 0.64 -17.99
C GLU A 17 -20.01 1.31 -16.73
N TRP A 18 -19.50 2.52 -16.92
CA TRP A 18 -19.04 3.38 -15.83
C TRP A 18 -20.09 4.45 -15.56
N CYS A 19 -20.37 4.70 -14.28
CA CYS A 19 -21.11 5.88 -13.87
C CYS A 19 -20.25 7.13 -14.16
N PRO A 20 -20.86 8.21 -14.64
CA PRO A 20 -20.12 9.43 -15.03
C PRO A 20 -19.65 10.27 -13.85
N GLU A 21 -20.18 10.02 -12.65
CA GLU A 21 -19.85 10.77 -11.44
C GLU A 21 -18.65 10.14 -10.71
N ASP A 22 -17.64 10.97 -10.48
CA ASP A 22 -16.50 10.62 -9.65
C ASP A 22 -16.84 10.86 -8.17
N ILE A 23 -16.43 9.90 -7.34
CA ILE A 23 -16.51 9.93 -5.88
C ILE A 23 -15.07 9.91 -5.34
N THR A 24 -14.79 10.73 -4.33
CA THR A 24 -13.51 10.63 -3.62
C THR A 24 -13.66 9.66 -2.45
N VAL A 25 -12.96 8.54 -2.54
CA VAL A 25 -12.89 7.53 -1.48
C VAL A 25 -11.58 7.73 -0.73
N TRP A 26 -11.68 7.83 0.59
CA TRP A 26 -10.50 7.86 1.45
C TRP A 26 -10.14 6.43 1.83
N MET A 27 -8.95 6.00 1.45
CA MET A 27 -8.47 4.64 1.68
C MET A 27 -7.27 4.62 2.61
N THR A 28 -7.11 3.58 3.41
CA THR A 28 -6.00 3.44 4.37
C THR A 28 -5.53 1.99 4.43
N CYS A 29 -4.25 1.78 4.76
CA CYS A 29 -3.66 0.45 4.94
C CYS A 29 -3.69 -0.03 6.42
N GLY A 30 -4.15 0.79 7.37
CA GLY A 30 -4.11 0.46 8.80
C GLY A 30 -5.21 1.10 9.64
N GLN A 31 -6.34 1.45 9.01
CA GLN A 31 -7.47 2.11 9.66
C GLN A 31 -7.07 3.38 10.43
N SER A 32 -7.52 3.54 11.67
CA SER A 32 -7.43 4.79 12.45
C SER A 32 -6.02 5.17 12.88
N THR A 33 -5.05 4.26 12.80
CA THR A 33 -3.65 4.52 13.19
C THR A 33 -2.78 4.99 12.03
N MET A 34 -3.27 4.87 10.79
CA MET A 34 -2.54 5.20 9.57
C MET A 34 -3.23 6.32 8.80
N PRO A 35 -2.47 7.16 8.08
CA PRO A 35 -3.06 8.21 7.25
C PRO A 35 -3.91 7.61 6.12
N SER A 36 -4.88 8.40 5.67
CA SER A 36 -5.76 8.05 4.55
C SER A 36 -5.32 8.75 3.27
N ILE A 37 -5.30 8.02 2.15
CA ILE A 37 -5.05 8.54 0.81
C ILE A 37 -6.38 8.80 0.08
N PRO A 38 -6.61 10.00 -0.48
CA PRO A 38 -7.80 10.29 -1.27
C PRO A 38 -7.65 9.70 -2.67
N ILE A 39 -8.57 8.81 -3.06
CA ILE A 39 -8.61 8.17 -4.37
C ILE A 39 -9.91 8.56 -5.06
N ARG A 40 -9.78 9.17 -6.24
CA ARG A 40 -10.91 9.46 -7.12
C ARG A 40 -11.28 8.20 -7.88
N VAL A 41 -12.50 7.72 -7.66
CA VAL A 41 -13.06 6.53 -8.27
C VAL A 41 -14.41 6.86 -8.88
N SER A 42 -14.87 6.04 -9.81
CA SER A 42 -16.22 6.07 -10.34
C SER A 42 -16.89 4.74 -10.02
N GLU A 43 -18.19 4.79 -9.76
CA GLU A 43 -18.99 3.57 -9.65
C GLU A 43 -19.11 2.91 -11.03
N PHE A 44 -19.18 1.58 -11.07
CA PHE A 44 -19.38 0.84 -12.31
C PHE A 44 -20.52 -0.14 -12.20
N VAL A 45 -21.15 -0.44 -13.34
CA VAL A 45 -22.13 -1.51 -13.44
C VAL A 45 -21.39 -2.80 -13.81
N PRO A 46 -21.37 -3.80 -12.92
CA PRO A 46 -20.68 -5.06 -13.16
C PRO A 46 -21.39 -5.89 -14.23
N GLU A 47 -20.62 -6.61 -15.05
CA GLU A 47 -21.16 -7.64 -15.95
C GLU A 47 -21.43 -8.95 -15.18
N ASP A 48 -20.64 -9.24 -14.15
CA ASP A 48 -20.75 -10.41 -13.29
C ASP A 48 -20.33 -10.12 -11.83
N GLU A 49 -20.43 -11.11 -10.95
CA GLU A 49 -20.09 -10.96 -9.53
C GLU A 49 -18.57 -11.01 -9.23
N ALA A 50 -17.71 -11.21 -10.22
CA ALA A 50 -16.29 -11.49 -9.99
C ALA A 50 -15.55 -10.32 -9.32
N LEU A 51 -16.00 -9.09 -9.56
CA LEU A 51 -15.47 -7.87 -8.94
C LEU A 51 -16.24 -7.41 -7.71
N LEU A 52 -17.38 -8.03 -7.41
CA LEU A 52 -18.26 -7.66 -6.29
C LEU A 52 -18.05 -8.52 -5.05
N MET A 53 -17.17 -9.52 -5.14
CA MET A 53 -16.90 -10.45 -4.05
C MET A 53 -15.41 -10.49 -3.75
N GLN A 54 -15.07 -10.46 -2.48
CA GLN A 54 -13.72 -10.69 -1.98
C GLN A 54 -13.73 -11.88 -1.02
N ILE A 55 -12.72 -12.72 -1.17
CA ILE A 55 -12.45 -13.81 -0.24
C ILE A 55 -11.43 -13.29 0.78
N GLN A 56 -11.75 -13.42 2.06
CA GLN A 56 -10.83 -13.18 3.17
C GLN A 56 -10.68 -14.48 3.95
N TYR A 57 -9.50 -14.74 4.49
CA TYR A 57 -9.28 -15.85 5.40
C TYR A 57 -9.18 -15.30 6.82
N LYS A 58 -9.98 -15.84 7.73
CA LYS A 58 -9.89 -15.55 9.16
C LYS A 58 -9.77 -16.87 9.90
N GLU A 59 -8.66 -17.06 10.61
CA GLU A 59 -8.38 -18.30 11.37
C GLU A 59 -8.56 -19.57 10.51
N GLY A 60 -8.07 -19.53 9.26
CA GLY A 60 -8.18 -20.63 8.29
C GLY A 60 -9.57 -20.81 7.66
N THR A 61 -10.55 -20.00 8.01
CA THR A 61 -11.91 -20.06 7.45
C THR A 61 -12.09 -19.05 6.31
N GLU A 62 -12.65 -19.50 5.18
CA GLU A 62 -13.03 -18.65 4.05
C GLU A 62 -14.25 -17.80 4.41
N ILE A 63 -14.08 -16.48 4.44
CA ILE A 63 -15.15 -15.49 4.60
C ILE A 63 -15.33 -14.76 3.28
N ARG A 64 -16.55 -14.81 2.73
CA ARG A 64 -16.92 -14.03 1.55
C ARG A 64 -17.49 -12.69 1.99
N LYS A 65 -16.81 -11.61 1.62
CA LYS A 65 -17.28 -10.24 1.83
C LYS A 65 -17.68 -9.59 0.53
N ARG A 66 -18.68 -8.71 0.60
CA ARG A 66 -19.10 -7.91 -0.54
C ARG A 66 -18.08 -6.81 -0.79
N SER A 67 -17.82 -6.55 -2.06
CA SER A 67 -16.92 -5.51 -2.53
C SER A 67 -17.73 -4.45 -3.27
N PRO A 68 -17.59 -3.16 -2.92
CA PRO A 68 -18.28 -2.09 -3.64
C PRO A 68 -17.79 -2.01 -5.09
N ALA A 69 -18.71 -1.74 -6.01
CA ALA A 69 -18.46 -1.64 -7.45
C ALA A 69 -17.79 -0.30 -7.80
N LEU A 70 -16.60 -0.07 -7.24
CA LEU A 70 -15.81 1.15 -7.43
C LEU A 70 -14.54 0.83 -8.19
N GLY A 71 -14.14 1.71 -9.09
CA GLY A 71 -12.86 1.60 -9.78
C GLY A 71 -12.38 2.94 -10.32
N ILE A 72 -11.12 2.99 -10.71
CA ILE A 72 -10.49 4.18 -11.27
C ILE A 72 -10.63 4.10 -12.78
N GLN A 73 -11.51 4.93 -13.36
CA GLN A 73 -11.80 4.90 -14.79
C GLN A 73 -10.58 5.27 -15.63
N GLN A 74 -9.79 6.26 -15.18
CA GLN A 74 -8.63 6.79 -15.89
C GLN A 74 -7.35 6.54 -15.07
N ILE A 75 -6.93 5.28 -15.00
CA ILE A 75 -5.74 4.89 -14.20
C ILE A 75 -4.46 5.64 -14.62
N GLY A 76 -4.31 5.96 -15.91
CA GLY A 76 -3.17 6.71 -16.43
C GLY A 76 -3.10 8.17 -15.99
N LEU A 77 -4.18 8.73 -15.42
CA LEU A 77 -4.19 10.07 -14.82
C LEU A 77 -3.87 10.06 -13.32
N LEU A 78 -3.65 8.88 -12.72
CA LEU A 78 -3.20 8.82 -11.34
C LEU A 78 -1.77 9.35 -11.26
N GLU A 79 -1.61 10.47 -10.58
CA GLU A 79 -0.29 11.02 -10.36
C GLU A 79 0.50 10.13 -9.40
N ARG A 80 1.62 9.61 -9.89
CA ARG A 80 2.61 8.91 -9.07
C ARG A 80 3.06 9.75 -7.86
N SER A 81 3.01 11.08 -7.99
CA SER A 81 3.30 12.04 -6.93
C SER A 81 2.42 11.81 -5.69
N THR A 82 1.15 11.44 -5.86
CA THR A 82 0.18 11.20 -4.78
C THR A 82 0.58 9.99 -3.94
N PHE A 83 0.89 8.86 -4.57
CA PHE A 83 1.36 7.66 -3.87
C PHE A 83 2.72 7.88 -3.21
N SER A 84 3.62 8.59 -3.88
CA SER A 84 4.93 8.93 -3.34
C SER A 84 4.83 9.82 -2.10
N LYS A 85 3.91 10.78 -2.09
CA LYS A 85 3.60 11.63 -0.92
C LYS A 85 2.98 10.81 0.21
N TYR A 86 2.05 9.92 -0.09
CA TYR A 86 1.43 9.05 0.91
C TYR A 86 2.45 8.17 1.63
N VAL A 87 3.35 7.50 0.88
CA VAL A 87 4.43 6.69 1.47
C VAL A 87 5.40 7.57 2.27
N SER A 88 5.71 8.77 1.77
CA SER A 88 6.54 9.73 2.51
C SER A 88 5.90 10.13 3.84
N ASP A 89 4.60 10.44 3.84
CA ASP A 89 3.87 10.84 5.05
C ASP A 89 3.93 9.75 6.13
N ILE A 90 3.78 8.50 5.74
CA ILE A 90 3.93 7.37 6.66
C ILE A 90 5.34 7.32 7.27
N VAL A 91 6.38 7.42 6.42
CA VAL A 91 7.78 7.36 6.88
C VAL A 91 8.15 8.57 7.74
N ASP A 92 7.60 9.73 7.45
CA ASP A 92 8.00 10.97 8.12
C ASP A 92 7.22 11.20 9.43
N HIS A 93 5.99 10.70 9.54
CA HIS A 93 5.10 11.05 10.66
C HIS A 93 4.41 9.85 11.35
N HIS A 94 4.46 8.64 10.78
CA HIS A 94 3.65 7.52 11.27
C HIS A 94 4.44 6.21 11.48
N LEU A 95 5.77 6.24 11.54
CA LEU A 95 6.60 5.03 11.70
C LEU A 95 6.28 4.22 12.97
N ASP A 96 5.93 4.87 14.08
CA ASP A 96 5.56 4.16 15.32
C ASP A 96 4.26 3.36 15.16
N ALA A 97 3.28 3.94 14.47
CA ALA A 97 2.02 3.27 14.17
C ALA A 97 2.22 2.17 13.13
N PHE A 98 3.02 2.45 12.09
CA PHE A 98 3.40 1.49 11.08
C PHE A 98 4.13 0.29 11.68
N ASN A 99 5.07 0.49 12.62
CA ASN A 99 5.81 -0.58 13.28
C ASN A 99 4.85 -1.57 13.98
N ARG A 100 3.90 -1.06 14.76
CA ARG A 100 2.89 -1.91 15.41
C ARG A 100 1.99 -2.64 14.42
N LEU A 101 1.71 -2.03 13.27
CA LEU A 101 0.84 -2.60 12.24
C LEU A 101 1.56 -3.68 11.42
N CYS A 102 2.81 -3.43 11.03
CA CYS A 102 3.59 -4.26 10.11
C CYS A 102 3.83 -5.66 10.66
N TRP A 103 4.00 -5.78 11.97
CA TRP A 103 4.28 -7.03 12.68
C TRP A 103 3.15 -7.41 13.64
N ALA A 104 1.92 -6.99 13.37
CA ALA A 104 0.78 -7.26 14.25
C ALA A 104 0.46 -8.76 14.40
N ASP A 105 0.77 -9.54 13.37
CA ASP A 105 0.52 -10.99 13.31
C ASP A 105 1.76 -11.83 13.68
N GLU A 106 2.89 -11.20 14.00
CA GLU A 106 4.12 -11.90 14.39
C GLU A 106 4.07 -12.33 15.87
N GLU A 107 4.45 -13.58 16.15
CA GLU A 107 4.55 -14.08 17.53
C GLU A 107 5.81 -13.59 18.26
N HIS A 108 6.80 -13.11 17.50
CA HIS A 108 8.10 -12.72 18.02
C HIS A 108 8.28 -11.20 18.01
N ASP A 109 8.71 -10.64 19.15
CA ASP A 109 8.98 -9.21 19.27
C ASP A 109 10.30 -8.76 18.59
N PHE A 110 11.05 -9.68 17.96
CA PHE A 110 12.35 -9.33 17.39
C PHE A 110 12.25 -8.38 16.19
N PRO A 111 11.47 -8.66 15.13
CA PRO A 111 11.32 -7.73 14.00
C PRO A 111 10.87 -6.30 14.39
N PRO A 112 9.83 -6.09 15.21
CA PRO A 112 9.40 -4.73 15.57
C PRO A 112 10.43 -3.98 16.43
N ASN A 113 11.15 -4.69 17.32
CA ASN A 113 12.22 -4.11 18.11
C ASN A 113 13.45 -3.75 17.27
N LEU A 114 13.83 -4.63 16.33
CA LEU A 114 14.91 -4.36 15.39
C LEU A 114 14.56 -3.14 14.54
N PHE A 115 13.35 -3.07 13.98
CA PHE A 115 12.93 -1.93 13.18
C PHE A 115 12.96 -0.61 13.97
N ALA A 116 12.43 -0.59 15.19
CA ALA A 116 12.49 0.59 16.07
C ALA A 116 13.94 1.04 16.34
N LEU A 117 14.84 0.08 16.56
CA LEU A 117 16.26 0.36 16.76
C LEU A 117 16.91 0.96 15.50
N LEU A 118 16.61 0.42 14.32
CA LEU A 118 17.16 0.91 13.05
C LEU A 118 16.66 2.32 12.71
N VAL A 119 15.39 2.62 12.98
CA VAL A 119 14.80 3.96 12.75
C VAL A 119 15.46 5.02 13.63
N THR A 120 15.90 4.65 14.82
CA THR A 120 16.55 5.56 15.79
C THR A 120 18.08 5.60 15.67
N ALA A 121 18.65 4.82 14.75
CA ALA A 121 20.09 4.76 14.58
C ALA A 121 20.66 6.13 14.15
N PRO A 122 21.79 6.58 14.74
CA PRO A 122 22.39 7.86 14.39
C PRO A 122 22.98 7.80 12.98
N LEU A 123 22.46 8.62 12.07
CA LEU A 123 22.96 8.78 10.70
C LEU A 123 23.90 9.98 10.62
N ARG A 124 24.90 9.91 9.73
CA ARG A 124 25.83 11.02 9.45
C ARG A 124 25.45 11.66 8.10
N ASP A 125 25.40 12.99 8.06
CA ASP A 125 25.25 13.80 6.84
C ASP A 125 24.03 13.49 5.92
N GLY A 126 23.77 14.35 4.93
CA GLY A 126 22.52 14.40 4.16
C GLY A 126 22.27 13.22 3.21
N ASN A 127 23.31 12.71 2.53
CA ASN A 127 23.13 11.65 1.52
C ASN A 127 22.81 10.27 2.14
N GLU A 128 23.44 9.94 3.27
CA GLU A 128 23.15 8.69 4.00
C GLU A 128 21.73 8.73 4.56
N THR A 129 21.35 9.87 5.15
CA THR A 129 19.99 10.12 5.65
C THR A 129 18.95 9.95 4.55
N TYR A 130 19.20 10.48 3.35
CA TYR A 130 18.31 10.32 2.21
C TYR A 130 18.15 8.84 1.82
N LEU A 131 19.24 8.09 1.68
CA LEU A 131 19.19 6.70 1.22
C LEU A 131 18.55 5.76 2.24
N VAL A 132 18.78 6.00 3.54
CA VAL A 132 18.09 5.28 4.63
C VAL A 132 16.60 5.57 4.59
N ARG A 133 16.21 6.84 4.42
CA ARG A 133 14.79 7.22 4.26
C ARG A 133 14.15 6.54 3.06
N GLU A 134 14.81 6.47 1.91
CA GLU A 134 14.30 5.75 0.74
C GLU A 134 14.16 4.24 1.00
N SER A 135 15.06 3.66 1.82
CA SER A 135 14.98 2.25 2.23
C SER A 135 13.80 2.00 3.17
N LEU A 136 13.47 2.93 4.07
CA LEU A 136 12.25 2.88 4.87
C LEU A 136 11.00 2.98 3.99
N ARG A 137 10.99 3.87 3.00
CA ARG A 137 9.90 3.98 2.02
C ARG A 137 9.72 2.67 1.24
N LEU A 138 10.80 1.95 0.96
CA LEU A 138 10.75 0.62 0.33
C LEU A 138 10.03 -0.41 1.21
N VAL A 139 10.30 -0.43 2.51
CA VAL A 139 9.58 -1.31 3.46
C VAL A 139 8.10 -0.96 3.47
N VAL A 140 7.75 0.32 3.67
CA VAL A 140 6.36 0.78 3.75
C VAL A 140 5.58 0.49 2.47
N VAL A 141 6.14 0.79 1.29
CA VAL A 141 5.43 0.54 0.03
C VAL A 141 5.25 -0.96 -0.24
N THR A 142 6.20 -1.80 0.21
CA THR A 142 6.11 -3.25 0.06
C THR A 142 5.04 -3.83 0.99
N PHE A 143 4.97 -3.35 2.24
CA PHE A 143 3.86 -3.65 3.13
C PHE A 143 2.50 -3.27 2.50
N ILE A 144 2.38 -2.05 1.96
CA ILE A 144 1.15 -1.61 1.28
C ILE A 144 0.81 -2.51 0.09
N MET A 145 1.81 -3.07 -0.60
CA MET A 145 1.60 -4.05 -1.68
C MET A 145 1.12 -5.42 -1.19
N GLY A 146 1.45 -5.83 0.03
CA GLY A 146 0.90 -7.03 0.68
C GLY A 146 -0.54 -6.86 1.20
N HIS A 147 -0.91 -5.66 1.63
CA HIS A 147 -2.13 -5.46 2.44
C HIS A 147 -3.31 -4.82 1.68
N THR A 148 -4.54 -5.29 1.92
CA THR A 148 -5.73 -4.69 1.30
C THR A 148 -5.97 -3.29 1.86
N LEU A 149 -6.10 -2.28 0.99
CA LEU A 149 -6.54 -0.96 1.42
C LEU A 149 -8.06 -0.94 1.60
N THR A 150 -8.50 -0.43 2.73
CA THR A 150 -9.91 -0.33 3.11
C THR A 150 -10.35 1.12 3.09
N ILE A 151 -11.66 1.34 2.96
CA ILE A 151 -12.26 2.66 3.16
C ILE A 151 -12.03 3.06 4.61
N ASP A 152 -11.57 4.30 4.81
CA ASP A 152 -11.42 4.91 6.13
C ASP A 152 -12.75 4.90 6.87
N GLU A 153 -12.80 4.21 8.01
CA GLU A 153 -14.01 4.06 8.83
C GLU A 153 -14.61 5.42 9.24
N GLY A 154 -13.77 6.44 9.45
CA GLY A 154 -14.23 7.79 9.80
C GLY A 154 -14.96 8.50 8.65
N LYS A 155 -14.70 8.10 7.41
CA LYS A 155 -15.30 8.67 6.18
C LYS A 155 -16.18 7.67 5.44
N LYS A 156 -16.39 6.48 6.02
CA LYS A 156 -17.16 5.38 5.43
C LYS A 156 -18.59 5.79 5.14
N ALA A 157 -19.31 6.32 6.13
CA ALA A 157 -20.72 6.70 5.98
C ALA A 157 -20.92 7.74 4.86
N GLU A 158 -20.06 8.77 4.81
CA GLU A 158 -20.06 9.79 3.75
C GLU A 158 -19.81 9.16 2.38
N THR A 159 -18.72 8.40 2.25
CA THR A 159 -18.33 7.75 0.99
C THR A 159 -19.43 6.84 0.44
N LEU A 160 -20.04 6.03 1.30
CA LEU A 160 -21.07 5.08 0.90
C LEU A 160 -22.40 5.77 0.55
N SER A 161 -22.70 6.93 1.16
CA SER A 161 -23.92 7.70 0.85
C SER A 161 -23.94 8.26 -0.58
N HIS A 162 -22.76 8.40 -1.20
CA HIS A 162 -22.63 8.85 -2.58
C HIS A 162 -22.75 7.72 -3.60
N MET A 163 -22.75 6.45 -3.17
CA MET A 163 -22.89 5.31 -4.07
C MET A 163 -24.35 5.04 -4.41
N ARG A 164 -24.66 4.75 -5.68
CA ARG A 164 -26.02 4.43 -6.13
C ARG A 164 -26.41 2.99 -5.82
N SER A 165 -25.47 2.05 -5.91
CA SER A 165 -25.71 0.62 -5.70
C SER A 165 -25.62 0.17 -4.24
N TYR A 166 -25.18 1.04 -3.33
CA TYR A 166 -24.89 0.68 -1.95
C TYR A 166 -26.00 1.13 -0.99
N ASN A 167 -26.90 0.20 -0.63
CA ASN A 167 -28.00 0.48 0.31
C ASN A 167 -27.49 0.51 1.76
N SER A 168 -27.72 1.64 2.45
CA SER A 168 -27.17 2.00 3.76
C SER A 168 -27.52 1.07 4.94
N GLN A 169 -28.53 0.21 4.79
CA GLN A 169 -29.07 -0.60 5.90
C GLN A 169 -28.15 -1.75 6.35
N ASN A 170 -27.36 -2.35 5.44
CA ASN A 170 -26.36 -3.37 5.78
C ASN A 170 -24.92 -2.85 5.69
N ALA A 171 -24.75 -1.73 4.99
CA ALA A 171 -23.51 -1.05 4.68
C ALA A 171 -22.68 -0.62 5.89
N ASN A 172 -23.33 -0.07 6.91
CA ASN A 172 -22.65 0.46 8.09
C ASN A 172 -22.23 -0.62 9.08
N ALA A 173 -22.75 -1.85 8.93
CA ALA A 173 -22.46 -2.98 9.80
C ALA A 173 -21.19 -3.74 9.37
N GLU A 174 -20.72 -3.57 8.13
CA GLU A 174 -19.50 -4.22 7.66
C GLU A 174 -18.28 -3.34 7.96
N ASP A 175 -17.31 -3.93 8.67
CA ASP A 175 -16.00 -3.34 8.92
C ASP A 175 -15.02 -3.71 7.81
N TYR A 176 -14.04 -2.83 7.56
CA TYR A 176 -12.94 -3.06 6.60
C TYR A 176 -13.44 -3.20 5.15
N ILE A 177 -14.38 -2.35 4.75
CA ILE A 177 -14.92 -2.34 3.38
C ILE A 177 -13.80 -1.99 2.39
N SER A 178 -13.66 -2.77 1.32
CA SER A 178 -12.62 -2.58 0.32
C SER A 178 -13.13 -2.93 -1.09
N SER A 179 -12.88 -2.04 -2.06
CA SER A 179 -13.14 -2.32 -3.48
C SER A 179 -12.04 -3.21 -4.05
N ARG A 180 -12.42 -4.34 -4.64
CA ARG A 180 -11.53 -5.33 -5.26
C ARG A 180 -10.85 -4.75 -6.50
N LEU A 181 -11.61 -4.05 -7.33
CA LEU A 181 -11.06 -3.42 -8.54
C LEU A 181 -10.12 -2.27 -8.19
N THR A 182 -10.57 -1.35 -7.32
CA THR A 182 -9.73 -0.23 -6.87
C THR A 182 -8.44 -0.74 -6.24
N ASN A 183 -8.50 -1.76 -5.36
CA ASN A 183 -7.30 -2.35 -4.79
C ASN A 183 -6.35 -2.87 -5.86
N ARG A 184 -6.83 -3.66 -6.84
CA ARG A 184 -5.97 -4.15 -7.93
C ARG A 184 -5.30 -3.02 -8.73
N GLN A 185 -6.01 -1.92 -8.95
CA GLN A 185 -5.47 -0.74 -9.64
C GLN A 185 -4.46 0.02 -8.79
N LEU A 186 -4.72 0.17 -7.49
CA LEU A 186 -3.77 0.77 -6.54
C LEU A 186 -2.50 -0.08 -6.41
N LYS A 187 -2.63 -1.41 -6.34
CA LYS A 187 -1.48 -2.32 -6.30
C LYS A 187 -0.57 -2.18 -7.52
N TYR A 188 -1.14 -1.97 -8.70
CA TYR A 188 -0.36 -1.64 -9.89
C TYR A 188 0.44 -0.35 -9.71
N CYS A 189 -0.19 0.73 -9.21
CA CYS A 189 0.48 2.00 -8.99
C CYS A 189 1.57 1.92 -7.92
N PHE A 190 1.30 1.23 -6.80
CA PHE A 190 2.28 1.00 -5.75
C PHE A 190 3.40 0.07 -6.20
N SER A 191 3.13 -0.90 -7.09
CA SER A 191 4.16 -1.76 -7.69
C SER A 191 5.13 -0.98 -8.57
N ASP A 192 4.66 -0.03 -9.38
CA ASP A 192 5.54 0.85 -10.15
C ASP A 192 6.41 1.72 -9.22
N LEU A 193 5.80 2.29 -8.18
CA LEU A 193 6.50 3.07 -7.19
C LEU A 193 7.56 2.25 -6.45
N GLN A 194 7.22 1.04 -6.01
CA GLN A 194 8.11 0.12 -5.31
C GLN A 194 9.33 -0.23 -6.16
N GLN A 195 9.13 -0.58 -7.43
CA GLN A 195 10.24 -0.94 -8.33
C GLN A 195 11.22 0.21 -8.51
N SER A 196 10.70 1.43 -8.66
CA SER A 196 11.55 2.60 -8.80
C SER A 196 12.27 2.97 -7.51
N ILE A 197 11.65 2.82 -6.34
CA ILE A 197 12.34 3.03 -5.05
C ILE A 197 13.44 1.98 -4.88
N LEU A 198 13.15 0.70 -5.15
CA LEU A 198 14.12 -0.39 -5.07
C LEU A 198 15.33 -0.13 -5.98
N ALA A 199 15.12 0.26 -7.24
CA ALA A 199 16.20 0.60 -8.16
C ALA A 199 17.07 1.76 -7.63
N ASN A 200 16.44 2.80 -7.06
CA ASN A 200 17.17 3.92 -6.47
C ASN A 200 17.98 3.50 -5.24
N VAL A 201 17.39 2.69 -4.35
CA VAL A 201 18.05 2.18 -3.15
C VAL A 201 19.24 1.29 -3.51
N LEU A 202 19.07 0.34 -4.44
CA LEU A 202 20.16 -0.53 -4.90
C LEU A 202 21.28 0.26 -5.58
N GLY A 203 20.94 1.22 -6.45
CA GLY A 203 21.93 2.08 -7.10
C GLY A 203 22.68 2.97 -6.11
N GLY A 204 22.01 3.46 -5.07
CA GLY A 204 22.63 4.21 -3.97
C GLY A 204 23.55 3.34 -3.13
N LEU A 205 23.10 2.13 -2.76
CA LEU A 205 23.88 1.17 -1.99
C LEU A 205 25.14 0.73 -2.75
N GLN A 206 25.02 0.43 -4.04
CA GLN A 206 26.17 0.08 -4.87
C GLN A 206 27.22 1.21 -4.88
N LYS A 207 26.81 2.45 -5.11
CA LYS A 207 27.72 3.61 -5.09
C LYS A 207 28.38 3.78 -3.71
N MET A 208 27.63 3.56 -2.63
CA MET A 208 28.15 3.64 -1.27
C MET A 208 29.23 2.57 -1.02
N LEU A 209 29.01 1.34 -1.47
CA LEU A 209 29.97 0.25 -1.35
C LEU A 209 31.21 0.49 -2.21
N ASP A 210 31.04 0.92 -3.48
CA ASP A 210 32.15 1.20 -4.39
C ASP A 210 33.03 2.38 -3.95
N SER A 211 32.45 3.36 -3.26
CA SER A 211 33.16 4.54 -2.73
C SER A 211 33.72 4.35 -1.31
N SER A 212 33.35 3.26 -0.61
CA SER A 212 33.72 2.99 0.78
C SER A 212 35.19 2.61 0.98
N ARG A 213 36.11 3.52 0.66
CA ARG A 213 37.52 3.43 1.09
C ARG A 213 37.70 3.65 2.60
N LEU A 214 36.66 4.09 3.30
CA LEU A 214 36.64 4.35 4.73
C LEU A 214 35.56 3.47 5.40
N HIS A 215 35.89 2.86 6.54
CA HIS A 215 35.00 2.02 7.37
C HIS A 215 33.69 2.71 7.81
N GLU A 216 33.58 4.03 7.64
CA GLU A 216 32.52 4.83 8.25
C GLU A 216 31.13 4.64 7.64
N SER A 217 31.02 4.24 6.36
CA SER A 217 29.72 4.02 5.69
C SER A 217 29.16 2.59 5.84
N TRP A 218 29.91 1.68 6.47
CA TRP A 218 29.52 0.27 6.58
C TRP A 218 28.29 0.06 7.46
N LEU A 219 28.14 0.85 8.53
CA LEU A 219 26.96 0.78 9.38
C LEU A 219 25.70 1.17 8.61
N VAL A 220 25.75 2.25 7.83
CA VAL A 220 24.62 2.70 7.01
C VAL A 220 24.30 1.70 5.92
N ALA A 221 25.31 1.18 5.23
CA ALA A 221 25.11 0.11 4.24
C ALA A 221 24.46 -1.12 4.87
N PHE A 222 24.87 -1.52 6.08
CA PHE A 222 24.26 -2.62 6.82
C PHE A 222 22.80 -2.36 7.17
N ILE A 223 22.46 -1.17 7.67
CA ILE A 223 21.07 -0.76 7.96
C ILE A 223 20.21 -0.83 6.68
N ILE A 224 20.72 -0.32 5.55
CA ILE A 224 20.02 -0.37 4.27
C ILE A 224 19.77 -1.82 3.84
N VAL A 225 20.77 -2.70 3.96
CA VAL A 225 20.63 -4.13 3.64
C VAL A 225 19.56 -4.79 4.50
N LEU A 226 19.47 -4.44 5.79
CA LEU A 226 18.40 -4.94 6.66
C LEU A 226 17.02 -4.49 6.18
N TYR A 227 16.85 -3.21 5.84
CA TYR A 227 15.56 -2.72 5.30
C TYR A 227 15.20 -3.37 3.97
N ILE A 228 16.16 -3.56 3.06
CA ILE A 228 15.93 -4.31 1.82
C ILE A 228 15.50 -5.74 2.16
N SER A 229 16.14 -6.38 3.14
CA SER A 229 15.82 -7.77 3.53
C SER A 229 14.40 -7.88 4.10
N MET A 230 14.00 -6.96 4.98
CA MET A 230 12.63 -6.86 5.50
C MET A 230 11.62 -6.71 4.36
N ALA A 231 11.88 -5.80 3.41
CA ALA A 231 11.00 -5.62 2.26
C ALA A 231 10.94 -6.86 1.35
N GLN A 232 12.05 -7.58 1.17
CA GLN A 232 12.07 -8.81 0.35
C GLN A 232 11.36 -9.98 1.03
N GLU A 233 11.46 -10.10 2.35
CA GLU A 233 10.72 -11.09 3.13
C GLU A 233 9.20 -10.90 2.96
N ASP A 234 8.71 -9.68 3.17
CA ASP A 234 7.29 -9.33 2.93
C ASP A 234 6.87 -9.63 1.49
N TYR A 235 7.74 -9.32 0.52
CA TYR A 235 7.48 -9.60 -0.90
C TYR A 235 7.37 -11.10 -1.19
N GLN A 236 8.23 -11.92 -0.58
CA GLN A 236 8.18 -13.38 -0.74
C GLN A 236 6.94 -14.00 -0.10
N GLN A 237 6.49 -13.49 1.04
CA GLN A 237 5.23 -13.93 1.67
C GLN A 237 3.99 -13.53 0.85
N THR A 238 4.10 -12.48 0.04
CA THR A 238 3.00 -11.94 -0.78
C THR A 238 2.81 -12.68 -2.12
N ILE A 239 3.83 -13.39 -2.63
CA ILE A 239 3.78 -14.17 -3.89
C ILE A 239 3.28 -15.59 -3.62
#